data_AF-A0A846PDB4-F1
#
_entry.id   AF-A0A846PDB4-F1
#
_cell.length_a   1.000
_cell.length_b   1.000
_cell.length_c   1.000
_cell.angle_alpha   90.00
_cell.angle_beta   90.00
_cell.angle_gamma   90.00
#
_symmetry.space_group_name_H-M   'P 1'
#
loop_
_entity.id
_entity.type
_entity.pdbx_description
1 polymer ?
#
loop_
_entity_poly.entity_id
_entity_poly.type
_entity_poly.pdbx_seq_one_letter_code
_entity_poly.pdbx_strand_id
1 'polypeptide(L)'
;MSKDLGWRISDFLSTLKIEVKPLLKRKPPVSFRKLTKKEKVPAYSFLSDESLQHLQIYLPTLKPDNKWLWQGKRRNSHLDAESVNDLLKKLAKDAQLELAGSLHFHVFRKLLMTTGVELGCNHWAIKMLVGKAVNSSDLTYISQAQLRETFLKISDVLRINEPQSNAKLPTLEEAVEIVMEVQKEELLEKVKKLWNEKYGIYATTGSGQTMGLMRRPPDFESMSPKELLKEYLKLLREKQ
;
A
#
# COMPACT_ATOMS: atom_id res chain seq x y z
N MET A 1 -11.20 10.74 -4.13
CA MET A 1 -12.23 9.75 -4.56
C MET A 1 -12.49 9.72 -6.07
N SER A 2 -12.85 10.82 -6.75
CA SER A 2 -13.28 10.75 -8.17
C SER A 2 -12.27 10.09 -9.12
N LYS A 3 -10.97 10.33 -8.89
CA LYS A 3 -9.86 9.71 -9.63
C LYS A 3 -9.81 8.18 -9.52
N ASP A 4 -10.27 7.61 -8.40
CA ASP A 4 -10.25 6.16 -8.16
C ASP A 4 -11.49 5.47 -8.76
N LEU A 5 -12.59 6.21 -8.92
CA LEU A 5 -13.89 5.65 -9.28
C LEU A 5 -14.23 5.79 -10.77
N GLY A 6 -13.86 6.92 -11.39
CA GLY A 6 -14.23 7.22 -12.78
C GLY A 6 -15.75 7.17 -13.05
N TRP A 7 -16.58 7.34 -12.02
CA TRP A 7 -18.03 7.31 -12.14
C TRP A 7 -18.59 8.51 -12.89
N ARG A 8 -19.83 8.39 -13.36
CA ARG A 8 -20.58 9.57 -13.82
C ARG A 8 -20.89 10.47 -12.62
N ILE A 9 -20.94 11.76 -12.88
CA ILE A 9 -21.19 12.76 -11.84
C ILE A 9 -22.49 12.50 -11.07
N SER A 10 -23.55 12.05 -11.75
CA SER A 10 -24.84 11.71 -11.12
C SER A 10 -24.77 10.54 -10.16
N ASP A 11 -23.93 9.54 -10.45
CA ASP A 11 -23.70 8.37 -9.60
C ASP A 11 -22.84 8.79 -8.40
N PHE A 12 -21.77 9.55 -8.66
CA PHE A 12 -20.88 10.09 -7.64
C PHE A 12 -21.60 10.97 -6.61
N LEU A 13 -22.35 11.98 -7.08
CA LEU A 13 -23.09 12.92 -6.22
C LEU A 13 -24.16 12.24 -5.37
N SER A 14 -24.69 11.11 -5.85
CA SER A 14 -25.69 10.31 -5.12
C SER A 14 -25.12 9.33 -4.10
N THR A 15 -23.86 9.50 -3.71
CA THR A 15 -23.24 8.66 -2.67
C THR A 15 -23.75 9.09 -1.29
N LEU A 16 -24.13 8.11 -0.47
CA LEU A 16 -24.63 8.33 0.88
C LEU A 16 -23.52 8.13 1.92
N LYS A 17 -23.60 8.85 3.05
CA LYS A 17 -22.66 8.66 4.17
C LYS A 17 -22.65 7.21 4.67
N ILE A 18 -23.83 6.59 4.73
CA ILE A 18 -23.99 5.20 5.23
C ILE A 18 -23.31 4.17 4.32
N GLU A 19 -23.19 4.44 3.01
CA GLU A 19 -22.49 3.56 2.08
C GLU A 19 -20.96 3.59 2.31
N VAL A 20 -20.42 4.73 2.75
CA VAL A 20 -18.97 4.95 2.84
C VAL A 20 -18.41 4.72 4.24
N LYS A 21 -19.17 5.02 5.31
CA LYS A 21 -18.71 4.83 6.70
C LYS A 21 -18.14 3.42 6.99
N PRO A 22 -18.76 2.31 6.53
CA PRO A 22 -18.22 0.97 6.75
C PRO A 22 -16.88 0.72 6.03
N LEU A 23 -16.62 1.45 4.94
CA LEU A 23 -15.42 1.26 4.11
C LEU A 23 -14.15 1.76 4.80
N LEU A 24 -14.26 2.77 5.66
CA LEU A 24 -13.11 3.39 6.35
C LEU A 24 -12.33 2.45 7.27
N LYS A 25 -12.98 1.37 7.73
CA LYS A 25 -12.37 0.39 8.65
C LYS A 25 -11.65 -0.75 7.93
N ARG A 26 -11.72 -0.79 6.60
CA ARG A 26 -11.22 -1.91 5.78
C ARG A 26 -9.83 -1.58 5.24
N LYS A 27 -9.00 -2.61 5.03
CA LYS A 27 -7.64 -2.46 4.49
C LYS A 27 -7.68 -2.07 3.00
N PRO A 28 -6.94 -1.04 2.56
CA PRO A 28 -6.87 -0.66 1.15
C PRO A 28 -6.16 -1.70 0.25
N PRO A 29 -6.45 -1.69 -1.06
CA PRO A 29 -7.58 -1.01 -1.69
C PRO A 29 -8.91 -1.66 -1.29
N VAL A 30 -9.88 -0.82 -0.93
CA VAL A 30 -11.19 -1.28 -0.41
C VAL A 30 -12.16 -1.46 -1.56
N SER A 31 -12.59 -2.69 -1.81
CA SER A 31 -13.56 -3.02 -2.84
C SER A 31 -15.00 -2.79 -2.37
N PHE A 32 -15.83 -2.27 -3.27
CA PHE A 32 -17.26 -2.09 -3.09
C PHE A 32 -17.96 -1.99 -4.45
N ARG A 33 -19.29 -2.12 -4.46
CA ARG A 33 -20.08 -2.04 -5.69
C ARG A 33 -21.11 -0.92 -5.58
N LYS A 34 -21.33 -0.21 -6.69
CA LYS A 34 -22.45 0.73 -6.82
C LYS A 34 -23.22 0.42 -8.09
N LEU A 35 -24.53 0.28 -7.99
CA LEU A 35 -25.39 0.15 -9.16
C LEU A 35 -25.47 1.50 -9.88
N THR A 36 -25.07 1.54 -11.15
CA THR A 36 -25.09 2.78 -11.94
C THR A 36 -26.51 3.15 -12.35
N LYS A 37 -26.83 4.45 -12.33
CA LYS A 37 -28.19 4.92 -12.64
C LYS A 37 -28.53 4.80 -14.12
N LYS A 38 -27.57 5.08 -15.01
CA LYS A 38 -27.79 5.12 -16.46
C LYS A 38 -27.78 3.74 -17.11
N GLU A 39 -26.76 2.92 -16.80
CA GLU A 39 -26.59 1.62 -17.47
C GLU A 39 -27.25 0.48 -16.69
N LYS A 40 -27.64 0.71 -15.43
CA LYS A 40 -28.22 -0.31 -14.53
C LYS A 40 -27.29 -1.52 -14.32
N VAL A 41 -25.98 -1.32 -14.47
CA VAL A 41 -24.95 -2.33 -14.18
C VAL A 41 -24.16 -1.96 -12.92
N PRO A 42 -23.60 -2.95 -12.20
CA PRO A 42 -22.70 -2.69 -11.08
C PRO A 42 -21.37 -2.11 -11.58
N ALA A 43 -20.94 -1.00 -10.98
CA ALA A 43 -19.56 -0.56 -11.02
C ALA A 43 -18.75 -1.31 -9.95
N TYR A 44 -17.67 -1.96 -10.35
CA TYR A 44 -16.78 -2.70 -9.45
C TYR A 44 -15.66 -1.78 -8.98
N SER A 45 -15.90 -1.08 -7.88
CA SER A 45 -15.07 0.06 -7.51
C SER A 45 -14.15 -0.24 -6.34
N PHE A 46 -13.04 0.49 -6.31
CA PHE A 46 -12.03 0.39 -5.30
C PHE A 46 -11.69 1.80 -4.79
N LEU A 47 -11.35 1.90 -3.50
CA LEU A 47 -10.77 3.11 -2.94
C LEU A 47 -9.30 2.85 -2.61
N SER A 48 -8.43 3.73 -3.08
CA SER A 48 -7.02 3.74 -2.68
C SER A 48 -6.89 4.16 -1.22
N ASP A 49 -5.72 3.88 -0.62
CA ASP A 49 -5.40 4.35 0.73
C ASP A 49 -5.52 5.88 0.83
N GLU A 50 -5.00 6.60 -0.15
CA GLU A 50 -5.09 8.05 -0.26
C GLU A 50 -6.54 8.57 -0.24
N SER A 51 -7.45 7.96 -1.03
CA SER A 51 -8.86 8.37 -0.98
C SER A 51 -9.52 8.07 0.37
N LEU A 52 -9.11 6.99 1.05
CA LEU A 52 -9.63 6.66 2.38
C LEU A 52 -9.15 7.65 3.43
N GLN A 53 -7.88 8.05 3.40
CA GLN A 53 -7.33 9.07 4.30
C GLN A 53 -8.08 10.40 4.14
N HIS A 54 -8.26 10.87 2.90
CA HIS A 54 -9.03 12.08 2.65
C HIS A 54 -10.48 11.97 3.12
N LEU A 55 -11.11 10.79 2.97
CA LEU A 55 -12.46 10.54 3.47
C LEU A 55 -12.55 10.56 5.01
N GLN A 56 -11.54 10.03 5.70
CA GLN A 56 -11.47 10.05 7.17
C GLN A 56 -11.39 11.48 7.70
N ILE A 57 -10.68 12.37 7.00
CA ILE A 57 -10.61 13.81 7.33
C ILE A 57 -11.92 14.52 6.97
N TYR A 58 -12.51 14.18 5.82
CA TYR A 58 -13.70 14.86 5.30
C TYR A 58 -14.98 14.54 6.08
N LEU A 59 -15.22 13.27 6.41
CA LEU A 59 -16.49 12.82 7.01
C LEU A 59 -16.89 13.54 8.32
N PRO A 60 -15.96 13.83 9.25
CA PRO A 60 -16.25 14.62 10.45
C PRO A 60 -16.72 16.04 10.18
N THR A 61 -16.35 16.63 9.03
CA THR A 61 -16.74 18.01 8.66
C THR A 61 -18.19 18.12 8.17
N LEU A 62 -18.86 16.98 7.94
CA LEU A 62 -20.18 16.92 7.36
C LEU A 62 -21.30 17.16 8.38
N LYS A 63 -22.37 17.84 7.95
CA LYS A 63 -23.55 18.03 8.78
C LYS A 63 -24.21 16.68 9.10
N PRO A 64 -24.55 16.39 10.38
CA PRO A 64 -25.12 15.11 10.78
C PRO A 64 -26.47 14.81 10.11
N ASP A 65 -27.33 15.81 9.98
CA ASP A 65 -28.72 15.74 9.51
C ASP A 65 -28.88 15.52 8.00
N ASN A 66 -27.82 15.71 7.21
CA ASN A 66 -27.83 15.48 5.78
C ASN A 66 -27.23 14.12 5.42
N LYS A 67 -28.02 13.23 4.80
CA LYS A 67 -27.62 11.85 4.48
C LYS A 67 -26.56 11.71 3.39
N TRP A 68 -26.41 12.73 2.54
CA TRP A 68 -25.51 12.69 1.39
C TRP A 68 -24.05 12.86 1.81
N LEU A 69 -23.16 12.18 1.10
CA LEU A 69 -21.72 12.34 1.28
C LEU A 69 -21.26 13.72 0.79
N TRP A 70 -21.75 14.13 -0.39
CA TRP A 70 -21.42 15.39 -1.03
C TRP A 70 -22.55 16.40 -0.81
N GLN A 71 -22.50 17.15 0.29
CA GLN A 71 -23.65 17.93 0.76
C GLN A 71 -23.81 19.26 0.01
N GLY A 72 -25.04 19.54 -0.44
CA GLY A 72 -25.41 20.81 -1.06
C GLY A 72 -25.76 21.89 -0.03
N LYS A 73 -26.03 23.11 -0.53
CA LYS A 73 -26.40 24.25 0.32
C LYS A 73 -27.79 24.09 0.96
N ARG A 74 -28.72 23.41 0.27
CA ARG A 74 -30.11 23.21 0.77
C ARG A 74 -30.16 22.06 1.78
N ARG A 75 -31.13 22.13 2.71
CA ARG A 75 -31.36 21.07 3.71
C ARG A 75 -31.58 19.72 3.01
N ASN A 76 -30.89 18.68 3.48
CA ASN A 76 -30.98 17.30 2.98
C ASN A 76 -30.75 17.14 1.45
N SER A 77 -29.97 18.03 0.84
CA SER A 77 -29.60 17.98 -0.58
C SER A 77 -28.15 17.56 -0.78
N HIS A 78 -27.84 16.98 -1.94
CA HIS A 78 -26.46 16.80 -2.39
C HIS A 78 -26.02 17.98 -3.27
N LEU A 79 -24.70 18.14 -3.48
CA LEU A 79 -24.13 19.09 -4.43
C LEU A 79 -24.72 18.88 -5.83
N ASP A 80 -24.95 19.97 -6.56
CA ASP A 80 -25.34 19.90 -7.96
C ASP A 80 -24.12 19.74 -8.88
N ALA A 81 -24.38 19.29 -10.11
CA ALA A 81 -23.34 18.99 -11.08
C ALA A 81 -22.58 20.23 -11.58
N GLU A 82 -23.27 21.37 -11.65
CA GLU A 82 -22.72 22.63 -12.15
C GLU A 82 -21.70 23.20 -11.16
N SER A 83 -22.07 23.26 -9.88
CA SER A 83 -21.18 23.65 -8.77
C SER A 83 -19.89 22.84 -8.74
N VAL A 84 -19.96 21.52 -9.00
CA VAL A 84 -18.76 20.68 -9.06
C VAL A 84 -17.90 21.01 -10.28
N ASN A 85 -18.50 21.23 -11.44
CA ASN A 85 -17.73 21.61 -12.63
C ASN A 85 -17.08 22.98 -12.47
N ASP A 86 -17.75 23.95 -11.86
CA ASP A 86 -17.19 25.27 -11.62
C ASP A 86 -16.06 25.23 -10.58
N LEU A 87 -16.19 24.38 -9.56
CA LEU A 87 -15.09 24.09 -8.64
C LEU A 87 -13.88 23.51 -9.39
N LEU A 88 -14.09 22.57 -10.32
CA LEU A 88 -13.00 22.00 -11.12
C LEU A 88 -12.31 23.05 -12.00
N LYS A 89 -13.09 23.91 -12.69
CA LYS A 89 -12.54 25.01 -13.49
C LYS A 89 -11.74 25.98 -12.63
N LYS A 90 -12.22 26.30 -11.43
CA LYS A 90 -11.51 27.14 -10.48
C LYS A 90 -10.19 26.51 -10.07
N LEU A 91 -10.20 25.23 -9.67
CA LEU A 91 -8.98 24.49 -9.32
C LEU A 91 -7.97 24.44 -10.47
N ALA A 92 -8.43 24.27 -11.71
CA ALA A 92 -7.55 24.30 -12.88
C ALA A 92 -6.93 25.69 -13.11
N LYS A 93 -7.70 26.76 -12.90
CA LYS A 93 -7.20 28.13 -12.96
C LYS A 93 -6.18 28.41 -11.84
N ASP A 94 -6.47 27.98 -10.62
CA ASP A 94 -5.59 28.14 -9.46
C ASP A 94 -4.27 27.37 -9.67
N ALA A 95 -4.33 26.21 -10.34
CA ALA A 95 -3.18 25.41 -10.74
C ALA A 95 -2.51 25.88 -12.05
N GLN A 96 -2.96 27.00 -12.64
CA GLN A 96 -2.42 27.58 -13.88
C GLN A 96 -2.36 26.60 -15.06
N LEU A 97 -3.35 25.72 -15.17
CA LEU A 97 -3.42 24.74 -16.27
C LEU A 97 -3.96 25.40 -17.55
N GLU A 98 -3.24 25.24 -18.65
CA GLU A 98 -3.75 25.57 -19.97
C GLU A 98 -4.77 24.52 -20.43
N LEU A 99 -6.03 24.92 -20.51
CA LEU A 99 -7.11 24.02 -20.90
C LEU A 99 -7.32 24.08 -22.42
N ALA A 100 -7.09 22.96 -23.10
CA ALA A 100 -7.40 22.82 -24.53
C ALA A 100 -8.93 22.74 -24.83
N GLY A 101 -9.79 22.78 -23.81
CA GLY A 101 -11.24 22.69 -23.94
C GLY A 101 -11.98 22.75 -22.60
N SER A 102 -13.27 22.43 -22.61
CA SER A 102 -14.11 22.51 -21.42
C SER A 102 -13.76 21.43 -20.39
N LEU A 103 -13.40 21.86 -19.18
CA LEU A 103 -13.17 20.97 -18.04
C LEU A 103 -14.50 20.63 -17.36
N HIS A 104 -14.86 19.35 -17.40
CA HIS A 104 -16.01 18.78 -16.72
C HIS A 104 -15.61 17.54 -15.91
N PHE A 105 -16.40 17.19 -14.91
CA PHE A 105 -16.18 16.01 -14.05
C PHE A 105 -15.95 14.70 -14.82
N HIS A 106 -16.48 14.59 -16.03
CA HIS A 106 -16.23 13.45 -16.92
C HIS A 106 -14.74 13.22 -17.23
N VAL A 107 -13.88 14.22 -17.02
CA VAL A 107 -12.42 14.12 -17.16
C VAL A 107 -11.84 13.01 -16.29
N PHE A 108 -12.33 12.79 -15.06
CA PHE A 108 -11.82 11.73 -14.18
C PHE A 108 -12.05 10.34 -14.76
N ARG A 109 -13.19 10.16 -15.44
CA ARG A 109 -13.48 8.90 -16.14
C ARG A 109 -12.56 8.73 -17.34
N LYS A 110 -12.38 9.77 -18.15
CA LYS A 110 -11.47 9.74 -19.29
C LYS A 110 -10.05 9.41 -18.83
N LEU A 111 -9.56 10.11 -17.81
CA LEU A 111 -8.25 9.90 -17.20
C LEU A 111 -8.07 8.44 -16.77
N LEU A 112 -8.94 7.91 -15.91
CA LEU A 112 -8.86 6.52 -15.44
C LEU A 112 -8.86 5.51 -16.61
N MET A 113 -9.77 5.70 -17.57
CA MET A 113 -9.87 4.78 -18.71
C MET A 113 -8.65 4.86 -19.64
N THR A 114 -8.18 6.07 -19.97
CA THR A 114 -7.01 6.30 -20.82
C THR A 114 -5.76 5.74 -20.16
N THR A 115 -5.51 6.05 -18.89
CA THR A 115 -4.37 5.49 -18.14
C THR A 115 -4.42 3.96 -18.12
N GLY A 116 -5.59 3.36 -17.93
CA GLY A 116 -5.72 1.90 -18.00
C GLY A 116 -5.35 1.33 -19.37
N VAL A 117 -5.75 1.99 -20.46
CA VAL A 117 -5.42 1.58 -21.83
C VAL A 117 -3.93 1.71 -22.09
N GLU A 118 -3.31 2.83 -21.69
CA GLU A 118 -1.87 3.08 -21.86
C GLU A 118 -1.01 2.10 -21.07
N LEU A 119 -1.48 1.66 -19.90
CA LEU A 119 -0.84 0.61 -19.10
C LEU A 119 -1.10 -0.81 -19.61
N GLY A 120 -1.75 -0.98 -20.76
CA GLY A 120 -2.06 -2.29 -21.35
C GLY A 120 -3.05 -3.11 -20.52
N CYS A 121 -3.86 -2.48 -19.67
CA CYS A 121 -4.85 -3.19 -18.88
C CYS A 121 -6.02 -3.70 -19.75
N ASN A 122 -6.67 -4.77 -19.29
CA ASN A 122 -7.80 -5.33 -20.01
C ASN A 122 -8.96 -4.31 -20.14
N HIS A 123 -9.41 -4.06 -21.37
CA HIS A 123 -10.44 -3.07 -21.67
C HIS A 123 -11.78 -3.33 -20.97
N TRP A 124 -12.19 -4.60 -20.84
CA TRP A 124 -13.42 -4.97 -20.13
C TRP A 124 -13.29 -4.73 -18.63
N ALA A 125 -12.14 -5.06 -18.04
CA ALA A 125 -11.86 -4.75 -16.65
C ALA A 125 -11.96 -3.23 -16.38
N ILE A 126 -11.34 -2.40 -17.23
CA ILE A 126 -11.42 -0.93 -17.15
C ILE A 126 -12.89 -0.47 -17.21
N LYS A 127 -13.67 -0.99 -18.16
CA LYS A 127 -15.11 -0.66 -18.29
C LYS A 127 -15.90 -1.02 -17.03
N MET A 128 -15.64 -2.19 -16.45
CA MET A 128 -16.30 -2.66 -15.23
C MET A 128 -15.94 -1.79 -14.01
N LEU A 129 -14.70 -1.31 -13.89
CA LEU A 129 -14.28 -0.41 -12.80
C LEU A 129 -15.12 0.87 -12.77
N VAL A 130 -15.39 1.44 -13.95
CA VAL A 130 -16.14 2.68 -14.11
C VAL A 130 -17.65 2.47 -14.29
N GLY A 131 -18.15 1.23 -14.21
CA GLY A 131 -19.57 0.92 -14.39
C GLY A 131 -20.12 1.20 -15.79
N LYS A 132 -19.33 0.90 -16.84
CA LYS A 132 -19.82 0.83 -18.22
C LYS A 132 -20.32 -0.60 -18.47
N ALA A 133 -21.39 -0.74 -19.23
CA ALA A 133 -21.88 -2.05 -19.65
C ALA A 133 -20.81 -2.82 -20.44
N VAL A 134 -20.74 -4.13 -20.17
CA VAL A 134 -19.89 -5.12 -20.81
C VAL A 134 -20.79 -6.29 -21.20
N ASN A 135 -20.54 -6.92 -22.34
CA ASN A 135 -21.34 -8.04 -22.82
C ASN A 135 -21.27 -9.20 -21.82
N SER A 136 -22.37 -9.93 -21.65
CA SER A 136 -22.45 -11.04 -20.70
C SER A 136 -21.42 -12.13 -20.96
N SER A 137 -21.10 -12.40 -22.24
CA SER A 137 -20.03 -13.32 -22.66
C SER A 137 -18.65 -12.91 -22.18
N ASP A 138 -18.39 -11.61 -22.06
CA ASP A 138 -17.06 -11.09 -21.70
C ASP A 138 -16.87 -11.10 -20.17
N LEU A 139 -17.97 -11.03 -19.41
CA LEU A 139 -17.94 -11.01 -17.94
C LEU A 139 -17.34 -12.28 -17.35
N THR A 140 -17.49 -13.44 -18.02
CA THR A 140 -16.97 -14.72 -17.54
C THR A 140 -15.44 -14.76 -17.51
N TYR A 141 -14.77 -13.90 -18.27
CA TYR A 141 -13.32 -13.85 -18.37
C TYR A 141 -12.68 -12.86 -17.39
N ILE A 142 -13.47 -12.10 -16.63
CA ILE A 142 -12.97 -11.08 -15.71
C ILE A 142 -13.18 -11.50 -14.25
N SER A 143 -12.07 -11.80 -13.57
CA SER A 143 -12.08 -12.13 -12.15
C SER A 143 -12.02 -10.88 -11.25
N GLN A 144 -12.43 -11.02 -9.99
CA GLN A 144 -12.25 -9.94 -9.00
C GLN A 144 -10.78 -9.61 -8.73
N ALA A 145 -9.89 -10.61 -8.82
CA ALA A 145 -8.46 -10.41 -8.68
C ALA A 145 -7.91 -9.52 -9.82
N GLN A 146 -8.34 -9.77 -11.05
CA GLN A 146 -7.96 -8.97 -12.22
C GLN A 146 -8.47 -7.53 -12.12
N LEU A 147 -9.70 -7.31 -11.62
CA LEU A 147 -10.22 -5.96 -11.36
C LEU A 147 -9.38 -5.22 -10.32
N ARG A 148 -8.99 -5.90 -9.24
CA ARG A 148 -8.13 -5.33 -8.20
C ARG A 148 -6.75 -4.98 -8.74
N GLU A 149 -6.13 -5.87 -9.51
CA GLU A 149 -4.82 -5.65 -10.13
C GLU A 149 -4.87 -4.48 -11.12
N THR A 150 -5.89 -4.45 -11.98
CA THR A 150 -6.12 -3.35 -12.92
C THR A 150 -6.27 -2.02 -12.19
N PHE A 151 -7.07 -1.99 -11.11
CA PHE A 151 -7.21 -0.80 -10.28
C PHE A 151 -5.87 -0.38 -9.67
N LEU A 152 -5.10 -1.31 -9.10
CA LEU A 152 -3.81 -1.00 -8.48
C LEU A 152 -2.85 -0.34 -9.48
N LYS A 153 -2.68 -0.93 -10.67
CA LYS A 153 -1.85 -0.37 -11.74
C LYS A 153 -2.25 1.07 -12.10
N ILE A 154 -3.54 1.32 -12.28
CA ILE A 154 -4.04 2.66 -12.61
C ILE A 154 -3.87 3.62 -11.43
N SER A 155 -4.19 3.18 -10.21
CA SER A 155 -4.18 4.01 -9.02
C SER A 155 -2.79 4.48 -8.62
N ASP A 156 -1.76 3.69 -8.94
CA ASP A 156 -0.36 4.01 -8.68
C ASP A 156 0.10 5.22 -9.51
N VAL A 157 -0.25 5.23 -10.80
CA VAL A 157 0.01 6.36 -11.71
C VAL A 157 -0.83 7.60 -11.35
N LEU A 158 -2.08 7.39 -10.95
CA LEU A 158 -3.01 8.48 -10.64
C LEU A 158 -2.96 8.97 -9.18
N ARG A 159 -1.89 8.71 -8.44
CA ARG A 159 -1.77 9.25 -7.07
C ARG A 159 -1.50 10.75 -7.11
N ILE A 160 -2.04 11.48 -6.13
CA ILE A 160 -1.82 12.94 -6.01
C ILE A 160 -0.70 13.22 -5.01
N ASN A 161 -0.77 12.58 -3.85
CA ASN A 161 0.26 12.64 -2.83
C ASN A 161 1.43 11.77 -3.26
N GLU A 162 2.66 12.14 -2.98
CA GLU A 162 3.81 11.27 -3.22
C GLU A 162 3.66 9.92 -2.49
N PRO A 163 4.33 8.84 -2.96
CA PRO A 163 4.58 7.65 -2.16
C PRO A 163 5.18 8.06 -0.83
N GLN A 164 4.31 8.22 0.18
CA GLN A 164 4.74 7.96 1.54
C GLN A 164 5.23 6.53 1.50
N SER A 165 6.55 6.38 1.51
CA SER A 165 7.21 5.12 1.75
C SER A 165 6.82 4.70 3.16
N ASN A 166 5.61 4.17 3.31
CA ASN A 166 5.20 3.36 4.45
C ASN A 166 5.91 2.00 4.43
N ALA A 167 6.91 1.86 3.56
CA ALA A 167 8.10 1.16 3.95
C ALA A 167 8.77 1.92 5.11
N LYS A 168 8.27 1.69 6.33
CA LYS A 168 9.21 1.19 7.32
C LYS A 168 9.78 -0.10 6.72
N LEU A 169 10.70 0.03 5.76
CA LEU A 169 11.83 -0.87 5.78
C LEU A 169 12.32 -0.71 7.22
N PRO A 170 12.38 -1.79 8.02
CA PRO A 170 13.23 -1.72 9.19
C PRO A 170 14.52 -1.08 8.70
N THR A 171 15.04 -0.07 9.40
CA THR A 171 16.29 0.58 8.92
C THR A 171 17.28 -0.53 8.60
N LEU A 172 18.23 -0.32 7.69
CA LEU A 172 19.16 -1.39 7.32
C LEU A 172 19.74 -2.06 8.58
N GLU A 173 19.92 -1.30 9.66
CA GLU A 173 20.24 -1.83 10.99
C GLU A 173 19.17 -2.80 11.56
N GLU A 174 17.90 -2.41 11.65
CA GLU A 174 16.81 -3.27 12.16
C GLU A 174 16.61 -4.52 11.28
N ALA A 175 16.76 -4.40 9.96
CA ALA A 175 16.62 -5.53 9.04
C ALA A 175 17.76 -6.54 9.21
N VAL A 176 18.99 -6.02 9.34
CA VAL A 176 20.18 -6.81 9.64
C VAL A 176 20.07 -7.43 11.03
N GLU A 177 19.55 -6.70 12.02
CA GLU A 177 19.36 -7.22 13.38
C GLU A 177 18.39 -8.40 13.41
N ILE A 178 17.25 -8.32 12.71
CA ILE A 178 16.30 -9.43 12.58
C ILE A 178 16.95 -10.64 11.92
N VAL A 179 17.71 -10.44 10.83
CA VAL A 179 18.43 -11.54 10.15
C VAL A 179 19.49 -12.15 11.08
N MET A 180 20.20 -11.32 11.84
CA MET A 180 21.23 -11.76 12.78
C MET A 180 20.66 -12.50 13.99
N GLU A 181 19.48 -12.14 14.48
CA GLU A 181 18.77 -12.87 15.53
C GLU A 181 18.32 -14.26 15.02
N VAL A 182 17.76 -14.34 13.81
CA VAL A 182 17.38 -15.63 13.19
C VAL A 182 18.58 -16.53 12.95
N GLN A 183 19.75 -15.95 12.67
CA GLN A 183 20.99 -16.68 12.37
C GLN A 183 21.94 -16.82 13.58
N LYS A 184 21.53 -16.38 14.78
CA LYS A 184 22.41 -16.34 15.96
C LYS A 184 22.96 -17.73 16.31
N GLU A 185 22.11 -18.76 16.27
CA GLU A 185 22.48 -20.13 16.61
C GLU A 185 23.52 -20.69 15.62
N GLU A 186 23.32 -20.46 14.32
CA GLU A 186 24.26 -20.91 13.28
C GLU A 186 25.61 -20.17 13.37
N LEU A 187 25.58 -18.87 13.67
CA LEU A 187 26.78 -18.06 13.88
C LEU A 187 27.55 -18.49 15.13
N LEU A 188 26.84 -18.80 16.22
CA LEU A 188 27.41 -19.28 17.47
C LEU A 188 28.17 -20.59 17.28
N GLU A 189 27.59 -21.56 16.56
CA GLU A 189 28.26 -22.82 16.24
C GLU A 189 29.55 -22.60 15.43
N LYS A 190 29.51 -21.72 14.43
CA LYS A 190 30.68 -21.38 13.61
C LYS A 190 31.77 -20.70 14.42
N VAL A 191 31.43 -19.79 15.33
CA VAL A 191 32.39 -19.12 16.23
C VAL A 191 33.03 -20.13 17.18
N LYS A 192 32.22 -20.98 17.83
CA LYS A 192 32.71 -22.05 18.73
C LYS A 192 33.67 -23.00 17.99
N LYS A 193 33.31 -23.38 16.76
CA LYS A 193 34.16 -24.24 15.91
C LYS A 193 35.50 -23.57 15.57
N LEU A 194 35.49 -22.34 15.08
CA LEU A 194 36.73 -21.61 14.75
C LEU A 194 37.60 -21.36 15.98
N TRP A 195 36.99 -21.06 17.13
CA TRP A 195 37.71 -20.90 18.38
C TRP A 195 38.40 -22.21 18.80
N ASN A 196 37.69 -23.34 18.73
CA ASN A 196 38.23 -24.66 19.05
C ASN A 196 39.33 -25.10 18.08
N GLU A 197 39.18 -24.80 16.78
CA GLU A 197 40.22 -25.04 15.78
C GLU A 197 41.49 -24.24 16.09
N LYS A 198 41.35 -23.02 16.60
CA LYS A 198 42.48 -22.12 16.89
C LYS A 198 43.15 -22.38 18.23
N TYR A 199 42.39 -22.66 19.27
CA TYR A 199 42.89 -22.73 20.65
C TYR A 199 42.76 -24.11 21.31
N GLY A 200 42.20 -25.10 20.61
CA GLY A 200 42.02 -26.47 21.10
C GLY A 200 40.69 -26.71 21.84
N ILE A 201 40.32 -27.98 22.01
CA ILE A 201 39.08 -28.44 22.67
C ILE A 201 39.26 -28.49 24.20
N TYR A 202 38.25 -28.04 24.95
CA TYR A 202 38.15 -28.28 26.39
C TYR A 202 37.94 -29.76 26.68
N ALA A 203 38.98 -30.47 27.09
CA ALA A 203 38.84 -31.70 27.84
C ALA A 203 39.27 -31.41 29.28
N THR A 204 38.33 -31.26 30.19
CA THR A 204 38.61 -31.38 31.63
C THR A 204 38.91 -32.83 31.93
N THR A 205 40.16 -33.25 31.77
CA THR A 205 40.66 -34.50 32.36
C THR A 205 41.11 -34.21 33.79
N GLY A 206 40.51 -34.90 34.76
CA GLY A 206 40.75 -34.78 36.20
C GLY A 206 42.14 -35.23 36.70
N SER A 207 43.19 -35.02 35.91
CA SER A 207 44.56 -35.32 36.30
C SER A 207 45.47 -34.21 35.78
N GLY A 208 45.87 -33.32 36.68
CA GLY A 208 46.64 -32.13 36.37
C GLY A 208 47.95 -32.45 35.65
N GLN A 209 48.05 -32.02 34.40
CA GLN A 209 49.21 -31.35 33.80
C GLN A 209 48.93 -31.10 32.31
N THR A 210 48.81 -29.83 31.92
CA THR A 210 49.00 -29.39 30.53
C THR A 210 49.74 -28.06 30.54
N MET A 211 51.00 -28.08 30.09
CA MET A 211 51.78 -26.88 29.77
C MET A 211 51.26 -26.30 28.45
N GLY A 212 50.62 -25.15 28.53
CA GLY A 212 50.23 -24.31 27.40
C GLY A 212 49.36 -23.18 27.91
N LEU A 213 49.57 -21.95 27.45
CA LEU A 213 48.75 -20.78 27.79
C LEU A 213 47.33 -20.98 27.22
N MET A 214 46.49 -21.71 27.95
CA MET A 214 45.09 -21.94 27.58
C MET A 214 44.29 -20.66 27.83
N ARG A 215 43.82 -20.03 26.75
CA ARG A 215 42.84 -18.95 26.85
C ARG A 215 41.45 -19.55 27.09
N ARG A 216 40.90 -19.29 28.27
CA ARG A 216 39.49 -19.56 28.60
C ARG A 216 38.59 -18.99 27.49
N PRO A 217 37.54 -19.69 27.04
CA PRO A 217 36.76 -19.20 25.93
C PRO A 217 35.90 -18.05 26.47
N PRO A 218 35.69 -16.99 25.68
CA PRO A 218 34.64 -16.04 25.96
C PRO A 218 33.30 -16.77 26.11
N ASP A 219 32.43 -16.25 26.97
CA ASP A 219 31.06 -16.75 27.05
C ASP A 219 30.28 -16.29 25.81
N PHE A 220 30.33 -17.09 24.76
CA PHE A 220 29.69 -16.78 23.47
C PHE A 220 28.16 -16.82 23.56
N GLU A 221 27.58 -17.49 24.56
CA GLU A 221 26.12 -17.66 24.66
C GLU A 221 25.43 -16.38 25.16
N SER A 222 26.11 -15.61 26.00
CA SER A 222 25.65 -14.31 26.49
C SER A 222 25.93 -13.15 25.54
N MET A 223 26.68 -13.37 24.44
CA MET A 223 26.98 -12.33 23.46
C MET A 223 25.76 -11.94 22.62
N SER A 224 25.67 -10.65 22.30
CA SER A 224 24.75 -10.17 21.26
C SER A 224 25.16 -10.69 19.88
N PRO A 225 24.24 -10.81 18.91
CA PRO A 225 24.59 -11.24 17.54
C PRO A 225 25.70 -10.38 16.91
N LYS A 226 25.73 -9.08 17.22
CA LYS A 226 26.74 -8.13 16.74
C LYS A 226 28.13 -8.42 17.28
N GLU A 227 28.23 -8.82 18.55
CA GLU A 227 29.49 -9.21 19.17
C GLU A 227 29.97 -10.56 18.63
N LEU A 228 29.06 -11.51 18.45
CA LEU A 228 29.35 -12.80 17.82
C LEU A 228 29.90 -12.63 16.40
N LEU A 229 29.31 -11.76 15.59
CA LEU A 229 29.76 -11.50 14.22
C LEU A 229 31.15 -10.85 14.20
N LYS A 230 31.42 -9.93 15.13
CA LYS A 230 32.75 -9.32 15.27
C LYS A 230 33.81 -10.36 15.62
N GLU A 231 33.53 -11.25 16.56
CA GLU A 231 34.48 -12.28 16.95
C GLU A 231 34.66 -13.33 15.84
N TYR A 232 33.59 -13.69 15.12
CA TYR A 232 33.66 -14.53 13.93
C TYR A 232 34.60 -13.95 12.87
N LEU A 233 34.42 -12.67 12.51
CA LEU A 233 35.25 -11.98 11.51
C LEU A 233 36.71 -11.86 11.95
N LYS A 234 36.94 -11.63 13.25
CA LYS A 234 38.29 -11.58 13.83
C LYS A 234 38.98 -12.95 13.73
N LEU A 235 38.30 -14.03 14.14
CA LEU A 235 38.84 -15.39 14.04
C LEU A 235 39.11 -15.81 12.59
N LEU A 236 38.26 -15.39 11.64
CA LEU A 236 38.49 -15.61 10.21
C LEU A 236 39.72 -14.86 9.68
N ARG A 237 39.88 -13.58 10.02
CA ARG A 237 41.04 -12.78 9.60
C ARG A 237 42.35 -13.30 10.15
N GLU A 238 42.32 -13.82 11.37
CA GLU A 238 43.50 -14.41 12.03
C GLU A 238 43.80 -15.85 11.57
N LYS A 239 42.97 -16.44 10.70
CA LYS A 239 43.14 -17.77 10.09
C LYS A 239 43.72 -17.71 8.67
N GLN A 240 43.69 -16.54 8.01
CA GLN A 240 44.34 -16.25 6.72
C GLN A 240 45.79 -15.82 6.94
#